data_AF-A0AA37RGE9-F1
#
_entry.id   AF-A0AA37RGE9-F1
#
_cell.length_a   1.000
_cell.length_b   1.000
_cell.length_c   1.000
_cell.angle_alpha   90.00
_cell.angle_beta   90.00
_cell.angle_gamma   90.00
#
_symmetry.space_group_name_H-M   'P 1'
#
loop_
_entity.id
_entity.type
_entity.pdbx_description
1 polymer ?
#
loop_
_entity_poly.entity_id
_entity_poly.type
_entity_poly.pdbx_seq_one_letter_code
_entity_poly.pdbx_strand_id
1 'polypeptide(L)' 'MTALRAAAFAFGLLALTAGVLQIWAFVVTDGGRHLILGVFALAVGACVIAAAADAVRKNGRRNRR' A
#
# COMPACT_ATOMS: atom_id res chain seq x y z
N MET A 1 -9.34 15.16 13.63
CA MET A 1 -9.42 14.63 12.24
C MET A 1 -8.24 13.74 11.82
N THR A 2 -7.42 13.24 12.76
CA THR A 2 -6.24 12.39 12.49
C THR A 2 -6.54 10.91 12.72
N ALA A 3 -7.35 10.57 13.73
CA ALA A 3 -7.70 9.18 14.04
C ALA A 3 -8.43 8.46 12.90
N LEU A 4 -9.40 9.12 12.25
CA LEU A 4 -10.14 8.54 11.11
C LEU A 4 -9.25 8.27 9.89
N ARG A 5 -8.28 9.16 9.63
CA ARG A 5 -7.29 8.99 8.56
C ARG A 5 -6.33 7.84 8.87
N ALA A 6 -5.86 7.72 10.11
CA ALA A 6 -5.02 6.61 10.54
C ALA A 6 -5.75 5.26 10.43
N ALA A 7 -7.03 5.21 10.83
CA ALA A 7 -7.87 4.01 10.69
C ALA A 7 -8.08 3.63 9.21
N ALA A 8 -8.34 4.60 8.34
CA ALA A 8 -8.48 4.35 6.89
C ALA A 8 -7.17 3.86 6.26
N PHE A 9 -6.03 4.40 6.69
CA PHE A 9 -4.71 3.92 6.25
C PHE A 9 -4.42 2.50 6.73
N ALA A 10 -4.70 2.19 8.00
CA ALA A 10 -4.50 0.85 8.56
C ALA A 10 -5.40 -0.19 7.88
N PHE A 11 -6.67 0.16 7.64
CA PHE A 11 -7.61 -0.69 6.92
C PHE A 11 -7.19 -0.89 5.46
N GLY A 12 -6.76 0.17 4.77
CA GLY A 12 -6.22 0.09 3.41
C GLY A 12 -4.97 -0.79 3.34
N LEU A 13 -4.10 -0.72 4.34
CA LEU A 13 -2.89 -1.55 4.43
C LEU A 13 -3.24 -3.03 4.62
N LEU A 14 -4.22 -3.33 5.49
CA LEU A 14 -4.73 -4.69 5.73
C LEU A 14 -5.42 -5.27 4.50
N ALA A 15 -6.22 -4.46 3.80
CA ALA A 15 -6.87 -4.87 2.55
C ALA A 15 -5.84 -5.15 1.45
N LEU A 16 -4.77 -4.34 1.39
CA LEU A 16 -3.68 -4.56 0.46
C LEU A 16 -2.93 -5.86 0.77
N THR A 17 -2.59 -6.14 2.03
CA THR A 17 -1.96 -7.42 2.40
C THR A 17 -2.87 -8.61 2.13
N ALA A 18 -4.18 -8.51 2.38
CA ALA A 18 -5.14 -9.57 2.05
C ALA A 18 -5.19 -9.86 0.54
N GLY A 19 -5.24 -8.81 -0.30
CA GLY A 19 -5.20 -8.96 -1.75
C GLY A 19 -3.86 -9.49 -2.28
N VAL A 20 -2.74 -9.02 -1.71
CA VAL A 20 -1.41 -9.56 -2.03
C VAL A 20 -1.31 -11.02 -1.63
N LEU A 21 -1.86 -11.43 -0.48
CA LEU A 21 -1.85 -12.83 -0.04
C LEU A 21 -2.69 -13.72 -0.97
N GLN A 22 -3.81 -13.22 -1.50
CA GLN A 22 -4.59 -13.92 -2.54
C GLN A 22 -3.78 -14.09 -3.83
N ILE A 23 -3.08 -13.05 -4.27
CA ILE A 23 -2.21 -13.11 -5.46
C ILE A 23 -1.02 -14.04 -5.19
N TRP A 24 -0.46 -14.04 -3.97
CA TRP A 24 0.67 -14.89 -3.58
C TRP A 24 0.28 -16.38 -3.56
N ALA A 25 -0.92 -16.69 -3.05
CA ALA A 25 -1.48 -18.04 -3.09
C ALA A 25 -1.67 -18.52 -4.54
N PHE A 26 -2.13 -17.63 -5.43
CA PHE A 26 -2.28 -17.93 -6.86
C PHE A 26 -0.92 -18.05 -7.59
N VAL A 27 0.08 -17.28 -7.18
CA VAL A 27 1.46 -17.34 -7.71
C VAL A 27 2.16 -18.63 -7.30
N VAL A 28 1.93 -19.13 -6.09
CA VAL A 28 2.49 -20.40 -5.63
C VAL A 28 1.92 -21.59 -6.41
N THR A 29 0.71 -21.47 -6.96
CA THR A 29 0.05 -22.54 -7.71
C THR A 29 0.40 -22.57 -9.20
N ASP A 30 0.75 -21.43 -9.85
CA ASP A 30 0.83 -21.35 -11.33
C ASP A 30 2.02 -20.49 -11.86
N GLY A 31 3.19 -21.11 -12.08
CA GLY A 31 4.22 -20.69 -13.05
C GLY A 31 5.05 -19.41 -12.79
N GLY A 32 6.38 -19.55 -12.66
CA GLY A 32 7.36 -18.53 -12.23
C GLY A 32 7.47 -17.19 -13.00
N ARG A 33 6.69 -16.94 -14.06
CA ARG A 33 6.67 -15.65 -14.78
C ARG A 33 5.94 -14.53 -14.03
N HIS A 34 5.07 -14.87 -13.07
CA HIS A 34 4.28 -13.90 -12.30
C HIS A 34 4.97 -13.41 -11.02
N LEU A 35 6.12 -13.97 -10.65
CA LEU A 35 6.91 -13.52 -9.49
C LEU A 35 7.42 -12.07 -9.66
N ILE A 36 7.80 -11.70 -10.89
CA ILE A 36 8.26 -10.35 -11.24
C ILE A 36 7.13 -9.33 -11.11
N LEU A 37 5.92 -9.70 -11.54
CA LEU A 37 4.72 -8.86 -11.42
C LEU A 37 4.33 -8.66 -9.95
N GLY A 38 4.47 -9.70 -9.12
CA GLY A 38 4.23 -9.60 -7.68
C GLY A 38 5.20 -8.64 -6.99
N VAL A 39 6.51 -8.77 -7.23
CA VAL A 39 7.53 -7.87 -6.68
C VAL A 39 7.35 -6.44 -7.19
N PHE A 40 7.01 -6.28 -8.47
CA PHE A 40 6.76 -4.98 -9.07
C PHE A 40 5.53 -4.29 -8.44
N ALA A 41 4.43 -5.03 -8.27
CA ALA A 41 3.23 -4.51 -7.62
C ALA A 41 3.49 -4.13 -6.15
N LEU A 42 4.30 -4.92 -5.43
CA LEU A 42 4.73 -4.62 -4.05
C LEU A 42 5.57 -3.34 -3.98
N ALA A 43 6.54 -3.18 -4.87
CA ALA A 43 7.38 -1.99 -4.94
C ALA A 43 6.56 -0.73 -5.29
N VAL A 44 5.64 -0.84 -6.25
CA VAL A 44 4.73 0.25 -6.63
C VAL A 44 3.79 0.60 -5.48
N GLY A 45 3.19 -0.40 -4.83
CA GLY A 45 2.32 -0.18 -3.68
C GLY A 45 3.03 0.53 -2.53
N ALA A 46 4.25 0.12 -2.19
CA ALA A 46 5.06 0.77 -1.17
C ALA A 46 5.40 2.22 -1.54
N CYS A 47 5.75 2.47 -2.81
CA CYS A 47 6.06 3.81 -3.31
C CYS A 47 4.85 4.76 -3.23
N VAL A 48 3.67 4.28 -3.65
CA VAL A 48 2.41 5.05 -3.60
C VAL A 48 2.01 5.36 -2.15
N ILE A 49 2.15 4.39 -1.24
CA ILE A 49 1.85 4.61 0.19
C ILE A 49 2.80 5.65 0.79
N ALA A 50 4.10 5.57 0.48
CA ALA A 50 5.09 6.55 0.93
C ALA A 50 4.80 7.95 0.39
N ALA A 51 4.47 8.07 -0.89
CA ALA A 51 4.10 9.34 -1.52
C ALA A 51 2.80 9.91 -0.93
N ALA A 52 1.79 9.07 -0.68
CA ALA A 52 0.54 9.50 -0.04
C ALA A 52 0.79 9.97 1.41
N ALA A 53 1.63 9.26 2.16
CA ALA A 53 2.02 9.66 3.51
C ALA A 53 2.78 10.99 3.52
N ASP A 54 3.68 11.21 2.56
CA ASP A 54 4.42 12.46 2.44
C ASP A 54 3.49 13.63 2.05
N ALA A 55 2.56 13.42 1.12
CA ALA A 55 1.56 14.41 0.75
C ALA A 55 0.67 14.81 1.94
N VAL A 56 0.26 13.84 2.77
CA VAL A 56 -0.50 14.10 3.99
C VAL A 56 0.34 14.88 5.01
N ARG A 57 1.61 14.51 5.21
CA ARG A 57 2.55 15.23 6.09
C ARG A 57 2.74 16.67 5.63
N LYS A 58 2.94 16.89 4.33
CA LYS A 58 3.14 18.21 3.72
C LYS A 58 1.90 19.09 3.87
N ASN A 59 0.71 18.53 3.68
CA ASN A 59 -0.55 19.25 3.89
C ASN A 59 -0.75 19.66 5.36
N GLY A 60 -0.40 18.77 6.30
CA GLY A 60 -0.42 19.08 7.74
C GLY A 60 0.55 20.21 8.12
N ARG A 61 1.72 20.29 7.47
CA ARG A 61 2.67 21.41 7.65
C ARG A 61 2.15 22.72 7.07
N ARG A 62 1.44 22.68 5.94
CA ARG A 62 0.91 23.90 5.30
C ARG A 62 -0.22 24.54 6.11
N ASN A 63 -1.02 23.74 6.81
CA ASN A 63 -2.09 24.23 7.70
C ASN A 63 -1.57 24.89 9.01
N ARG A 64 -0.26 24.84 9.30
CA ARG A 64 0.34 25.48 10.47
C ARG A 64 1.02 26.82 10.18
N ARG A 65 1.06 27.25 8.91
CA ARG A 65 1.48 28.60 8.51
C ARG A 65 0.25 29.41 8.17
#